data_AF-A0A9E0IP12-F1
#
_entry.id   AF-A0A9E0IP12-F1
#
_cell.length_a   1.000
_cell.length_b   1.000
_cell.length_c   1.000
_cell.angle_alpha   90.00
_cell.angle_beta   90.00
_cell.angle_gamma   90.00
#
_symmetry.space_group_name_H-M   'P 1'
#
loop_
_entity.id
_entity.type
_entity.pdbx_description
1 polymer ?
#
loop_
_entity_poly.entity_id
_entity_poly.type
_entity_poly.pdbx_seq_one_letter_code
_entity_poly.pdbx_strand_id
1 'polypeptide(L)'
;MKHVITSWLAFSILSVVGAGGGASCADTIPSEIGRDRGGADAGAFTLVILWPPRLCGQAERVVVELEARSGRSRQVGVPCVLDRLDLTVEQLGSYWVRARALTDGPAPRVVACAHAPLVIDGPGVVWRPELTPSTGPC
;
A
#
# COMPACT_ATOMS: atom_id res chain seq x y z
N MET A 1 -27.30 -43.49 44.74
CA MET A 1 -26.27 -43.05 45.70
C MET A 1 -25.04 -42.60 44.93
N LYS A 2 -24.56 -41.37 45.21
CA LYS A 2 -23.18 -40.86 45.11
C LYS A 2 -22.57 -40.68 43.70
N HIS A 3 -22.55 -39.43 43.18
CA HIS A 3 -21.44 -38.43 43.20
C HIS A 3 -20.57 -38.54 41.94
N VAL A 4 -20.67 -37.65 40.94
CA VAL A 4 -19.89 -36.38 40.77
C VAL A 4 -18.51 -36.45 41.42
N ILE A 5 -17.43 -36.24 40.65
CA ILE A 5 -16.29 -35.39 41.00
C ILE A 5 -15.48 -35.07 39.73
N THR A 6 -15.48 -33.77 39.45
CA THR A 6 -14.57 -33.00 38.63
C THR A 6 -13.17 -32.98 39.24
N SER A 7 -12.13 -32.86 38.40
CA SER A 7 -11.04 -31.87 38.57
C SER A 7 -9.61 -32.34 38.90
N TRP A 8 -8.70 -31.52 38.32
CA TRP A 8 -7.40 -31.03 38.82
C TRP A 8 -6.06 -31.59 38.27
N LEU A 9 -5.21 -30.61 37.93
CA LEU A 9 -3.73 -30.55 37.88
C LEU A 9 -3.08 -30.95 36.53
N ALA A 10 -2.54 -30.05 35.68
CA ALA A 10 -1.47 -29.04 35.86
C ALA A 10 -0.13 -29.64 36.32
N PHE A 11 0.93 -29.57 35.49
CA PHE A 11 2.32 -29.29 35.91
C PHE A 11 3.28 -29.11 34.70
N SER A 12 3.53 -27.85 34.38
CA SER A 12 4.78 -27.13 34.07
C SER A 12 6.13 -27.82 33.74
N ILE A 13 6.71 -27.29 32.64
CA ILE A 13 8.07 -26.68 32.43
C ILE A 13 9.33 -27.58 32.35
N LEU A 14 10.09 -27.44 31.25
CA LEU A 14 11.56 -27.31 31.30
C LEU A 14 12.14 -26.49 30.12
N SER A 15 13.05 -25.59 30.50
CA SER A 15 13.69 -24.50 29.74
C SER A 15 14.91 -24.94 28.91
N VAL A 16 15.28 -24.16 27.88
CA VAL A 16 16.70 -23.93 27.54
C VAL A 16 16.93 -22.46 27.17
N VAL A 17 17.97 -21.92 27.81
CA VAL A 17 18.52 -20.56 27.78
C VAL A 17 19.56 -20.43 26.65
N GLY A 18 19.66 -19.24 26.05
CA GLY A 18 20.82 -18.82 25.27
C GLY A 18 20.81 -17.32 24.97
N ALA A 19 21.51 -16.55 25.83
CA ALA A 19 22.12 -15.20 25.68
C ALA A 19 21.41 -14.14 24.80
N GLY A 20 21.09 -12.92 25.24
CA GLY A 20 21.72 -12.07 26.24
C GLY A 20 22.42 -10.89 25.55
N GLY A 21 21.84 -9.68 25.65
CA GLY A 21 22.57 -8.40 25.55
C GLY A 21 22.00 -7.35 24.59
N GLY A 22 21.43 -6.27 25.15
CA GLY A 22 21.29 -4.97 24.47
C GLY A 22 19.92 -4.32 24.58
N ALA A 23 19.67 -3.60 25.68
CA ALA A 23 18.55 -2.69 25.79
C ALA A 23 18.72 -1.48 24.83
N SER A 24 17.65 -1.13 24.11
CA SER A 24 17.33 0.27 23.83
C SER A 24 15.83 0.38 23.56
N CYS A 25 15.17 1.22 24.35
CA CYS A 25 13.76 1.56 24.24
C CYS A 25 13.58 2.60 23.13
N ALA A 26 12.89 2.25 22.04
CA ALA A 26 12.11 3.17 21.20
C ALA A 26 11.33 2.42 20.10
N ASP A 27 10.02 2.69 20.07
CA ASP A 27 9.11 2.75 18.91
C ASP A 27 8.71 1.52 18.06
N THR A 28 7.44 1.13 18.22
CA THR A 28 6.34 1.13 17.20
C THR A 28 6.70 0.55 15.81
N ILE A 29 6.19 -0.61 15.32
CA ILE A 29 4.84 -0.93 14.78
C ILE A 29 4.74 -2.48 14.58
N PRO A 30 3.62 -3.18 14.87
CA PRO A 30 3.40 -4.54 14.36
C PRO A 30 2.92 -4.52 12.90
N SER A 31 3.73 -5.05 11.99
CA SER A 31 3.28 -5.41 10.64
C SER A 31 2.51 -6.72 10.71
N GLU A 32 1.21 -6.69 10.45
CA GLU A 32 0.37 -7.89 10.45
C GLU A 32 0.79 -8.85 9.33
N ILE A 33 1.31 -10.01 9.70
CA ILE A 33 1.56 -11.13 8.80
C ILE A 33 0.21 -11.83 8.57
N GLY A 34 -0.51 -11.39 7.55
CA GLY A 34 -1.69 -12.08 7.02
C GLY A 34 -1.27 -13.42 6.39
N ARG A 35 -1.66 -14.53 7.03
CA ARG A 35 -1.51 -15.90 6.53
C ARG A 35 -2.42 -16.18 5.33
N ASP A 36 -1.83 -16.90 4.39
CA ASP A 36 -2.38 -17.55 3.20
C ASP A 36 -3.84 -18.03 3.28
N ARG A 37 -4.61 -17.69 2.25
CA ARG A 37 -5.58 -18.59 1.63
C ARG A 37 -5.38 -18.56 0.11
N GLY A 38 -4.96 -19.69 -0.44
CA GLY A 38 -4.83 -19.89 -1.87
C GLY A 38 -6.16 -19.73 -2.61
N GLY A 39 -6.09 -19.11 -3.78
CA GLY A 39 -7.14 -19.05 -4.77
C GLY A 39 -6.50 -18.79 -6.13
N ALA A 40 -6.59 -19.80 -7.00
CA ALA A 40 -6.34 -19.82 -8.45
C ALA A 40 -5.65 -18.58 -9.06
N ASP A 41 -4.40 -18.74 -9.52
CA ASP A 41 -3.64 -17.79 -10.34
C ASP A 41 -4.15 -16.34 -10.28
N ALA A 42 -3.96 -15.70 -9.12
CA ALA A 42 -4.10 -14.25 -9.02
C ALA A 42 -2.96 -13.64 -9.84
N GLY A 43 -3.18 -13.51 -11.15
CA GLY A 43 -2.25 -12.84 -12.04
C GLY A 43 -1.92 -11.48 -11.46
N ALA A 44 -0.69 -11.30 -10.99
CA ALA A 44 -0.20 -10.00 -10.56
C ALA A 44 0.02 -9.17 -11.83
N PHE A 45 -1.00 -8.40 -12.23
CA PHE A 45 -0.88 -7.47 -13.35
C PHE A 45 -0.09 -6.24 -12.89
N THR A 46 0.60 -5.58 -13.81
CA THR A 46 1.37 -4.37 -13.50
C THR A 46 0.77 -3.19 -14.23
N LEU A 47 0.46 -2.14 -13.48
CA LEU A 47 0.22 -0.80 -13.98
C LEU A 47 1.49 0.03 -13.78
N VAL A 48 2.09 0.49 -14.86
CA VAL A 48 3.26 1.37 -14.86
C VAL A 48 2.78 2.81 -15.01
N ILE A 49 3.12 3.66 -14.05
CA ILE A 49 2.72 5.07 -14.04
C ILE A 49 3.96 5.91 -14.26
N LEU A 50 3.96 6.81 -15.25
CA LEU A 50 5.12 7.64 -15.59
C LEU A 50 4.74 9.12 -15.57
N TRP A 51 5.37 9.93 -14.72
CA TRP A 51 5.14 11.38 -14.68
C TRP A 51 6.34 12.17 -15.19
N PRO A 52 6.12 13.38 -15.74
CA PRO A 52 7.21 14.19 -16.27
C PRO A 52 8.16 14.68 -15.15
N PRO A 53 9.50 14.59 -15.31
CA PRO A 53 10.46 14.98 -14.27
C PRO A 53 10.34 16.43 -13.81
N ARG A 54 9.90 17.33 -14.70
CA ARG A 54 9.64 18.75 -14.42
C ARG A 54 8.61 18.97 -13.30
N LEU A 55 7.73 18.00 -13.04
CA LEU A 55 6.79 18.03 -11.93
C LEU A 55 7.51 18.07 -10.57
N CYS A 56 8.64 17.38 -10.47
CA CYS A 56 9.37 17.21 -9.23
C CYS A 56 10.17 18.45 -8.81
N GLY A 57 10.17 19.50 -9.63
CA GLY A 57 10.70 20.81 -9.23
C GLY A 57 9.81 21.52 -8.20
N GLN A 58 8.53 21.15 -8.09
CA GLN A 58 7.59 21.72 -7.13
C GLN A 58 6.92 20.70 -6.20
N ALA A 59 7.03 19.41 -6.51
CA ALA A 59 6.48 18.33 -5.70
C ALA A 59 7.59 17.40 -5.22
N GLU A 60 7.62 17.11 -3.93
CA GLU A 60 8.55 16.13 -3.34
C GLU A 60 8.00 14.70 -3.42
N ARG A 61 6.67 14.53 -3.51
CA ARG A 61 6.03 13.22 -3.59
C ARG A 61 4.84 13.17 -4.54
N VAL A 62 4.61 11.99 -5.10
CA VAL A 62 3.43 11.68 -5.90
C VAL A 62 2.64 10.58 -5.20
N VAL A 63 1.35 10.84 -5.01
CA VAL A 63 0.40 9.86 -4.49
C VAL A 63 -0.50 9.42 -5.62
N VAL A 64 -0.51 8.12 -5.90
CA VAL A 64 -1.42 7.51 -6.86
C VAL A 64 -2.45 6.69 -6.12
N GLU A 65 -3.69 6.87 -6.51
CA GLU A 65 -4.84 6.14 -6.03
C GLU A 65 -5.53 5.46 -7.20
N LEU A 66 -5.83 4.18 -7.03
CA LEU A 66 -6.50 3.35 -8.00
C LEU A 66 -7.79 2.81 -7.37
N GLU A 67 -8.93 3.10 -7.98
CA GLU A 67 -10.24 2.68 -7.53
C GLU A 67 -10.88 1.76 -8.56
N ALA A 68 -11.15 0.52 -8.19
CA ALA A 68 -11.87 -0.43 -9.03
C ALA A 68 -13.36 -0.11 -9.02
N ARG A 69 -14.08 -0.51 -10.09
CA ARG A 69 -15.55 -0.39 -10.14
C ARG A 69 -16.29 -1.10 -8.99
N SER A 70 -15.65 -2.08 -8.36
CA SER A 70 -16.15 -2.76 -7.15
C SER A 70 -16.12 -1.89 -5.88
N GLY A 71 -15.54 -0.69 -5.94
CA GLY A 71 -15.32 0.19 -4.79
C GLY A 71 -14.04 -0.11 -4.01
N ARG A 72 -13.27 -1.13 -4.41
CA ARG A 72 -11.94 -1.39 -3.83
C ARG A 72 -10.97 -0.30 -4.27
N SER A 73 -10.34 0.37 -3.32
CA SER A 73 -9.29 1.35 -3.59
C SER A 73 -7.94 0.91 -3.07
N ARG A 74 -6.88 1.36 -3.75
CA ARG A 74 -5.49 1.20 -3.33
C ARG A 74 -4.78 2.53 -3.54
N GLN A 75 -3.99 2.94 -2.55
CA GLN A 75 -3.20 4.16 -2.61
C GLN A 75 -1.73 3.85 -2.37
N VAL A 76 -0.85 4.45 -3.15
CA VAL A 76 0.60 4.34 -3.00
C VAL A 76 1.22 5.72 -3.16
N GLY A 77 2.08 6.09 -2.21
CA GLY A 77 2.87 7.32 -2.26
C GLY A 77 4.33 7.02 -2.52
N VAL A 78 4.96 7.75 -3.43
CA VAL A 78 6.38 7.62 -3.76
C VAL A 78 7.06 8.98 -3.84
N PRO A 79 8.37 9.07 -3.60
CA PRO A 79 9.15 10.26 -3.91
C PRO A 79 9.00 10.63 -5.38
N CYS A 80 8.82 11.91 -5.68
CA CYS A 80 8.60 12.35 -7.06
C CYS A 80 9.80 12.00 -7.96
N VAL A 81 11.01 12.01 -7.41
CA VAL A 81 12.27 11.73 -8.12
C VAL A 81 12.33 10.37 -8.82
N LEU A 82 11.45 9.44 -8.46
CA LEU A 82 11.44 8.10 -9.06
C LEU A 82 10.89 8.06 -10.49
N ASP A 83 10.26 9.15 -10.98
CA ASP A 83 9.63 9.35 -12.32
C ASP A 83 8.70 8.24 -12.85
N ARG A 84 8.59 7.15 -12.09
CA ARG A 84 7.95 5.89 -12.39
C ARG A 84 7.42 5.26 -11.09
N LEU A 85 6.24 4.67 -11.18
CA LEU A 85 5.69 3.77 -10.18
C LEU A 85 5.14 2.52 -10.85
N ASP A 86 5.60 1.35 -10.40
CA ASP A 86 5.06 0.06 -10.80
C ASP A 86 4.08 -0.42 -9.72
N LEU A 87 2.80 -0.42 -10.06
CA LEU A 87 1.72 -0.82 -9.17
C LEU A 87 1.21 -2.20 -9.55
N THR A 88 1.27 -3.15 -8.62
CA THR A 88 0.63 -4.45 -8.81
C THR A 88 -0.89 -4.33 -8.68
N VAL A 89 -1.62 -4.91 -9.63
CA VAL A 89 -3.08 -4.94 -9.67
C VAL A 89 -3.54 -6.40 -9.67
N GLU A 90 -4.51 -6.70 -8.82
CA GLU A 90 -4.94 -8.08 -8.57
C GLU A 90 -5.86 -8.64 -9.66
N GLN A 91 -6.49 -7.77 -10.46
CA GLN A 91 -7.51 -8.14 -11.43
C GLN A 91 -7.40 -7.26 -12.69
N LEU A 92 -7.86 -7.79 -13.81
CA LEU A 92 -8.10 -6.99 -15.01
C LEU A 92 -9.46 -6.29 -14.90
N GLY A 93 -9.63 -5.15 -15.58
CA GLY A 93 -10.91 -4.45 -15.67
C GLY A 93 -10.79 -2.94 -15.76
N SER A 94 -11.91 -2.27 -15.49
CA SER A 94 -12.00 -0.81 -15.49
C SER A 94 -11.73 -0.24 -14.10
N TYR A 95 -10.91 0.81 -14.09
CA TYR A 95 -10.47 1.53 -12.91
C TYR A 95 -10.64 3.04 -13.10
N TRP A 96 -10.76 3.75 -11.99
CA TRP A 96 -10.53 5.18 -11.92
C TRP A 96 -9.16 5.41 -11.27
N VAL A 97 -8.26 6.07 -11.98
CA VAL A 97 -6.93 6.39 -11.46
C VAL A 97 -6.84 7.88 -11.16
N ARG A 98 -6.24 8.22 -10.01
CA ARG A 98 -5.97 9.59 -9.57
C ARG A 98 -4.51 9.72 -9.16
N ALA A 99 -3.79 10.69 -9.71
CA ALA A 99 -2.44 11.06 -9.29
C ALA A 99 -2.44 12.48 -8.71
N ARG A 100 -1.76 12.65 -7.58
CA ARG A 100 -1.63 13.91 -6.85
C ARG A 100 -0.16 14.19 -6.58
N ALA A 101 0.33 15.30 -7.12
CA ALA A 101 1.66 15.80 -6.81
C ALA A 101 1.56 16.69 -5.56
N LEU A 102 2.35 16.38 -4.54
CA LEU A 102 2.24 17.00 -3.22
C LEU A 102 3.57 17.62 -2.81
N THR A 103 3.48 18.75 -2.11
CA THR A 103 4.62 19.28 -1.39
C THR A 103 4.95 18.44 -0.15
N ASP A 104 6.16 18.52 0.38
CA ASP A 104 6.51 17.95 1.68
C ASP A 104 6.10 18.88 2.84
N GLY A 105 6.22 18.36 4.07
CA GLY A 105 6.02 19.11 5.31
C GLY A 105 4.74 18.76 6.08
N PRO A 106 4.47 19.47 7.19
CA PRO A 106 3.38 19.14 8.12
C PRO A 106 1.98 19.41 7.54
N ALA A 107 1.88 20.19 6.47
CA ALA A 107 0.66 20.48 5.75
C ALA A 107 0.91 20.36 4.23
N PRO A 108 1.03 19.12 3.71
CA PRO A 108 1.35 18.89 2.31
C PRO A 108 0.28 19.48 1.40
N ARG A 109 0.70 20.22 0.37
CA ARG A 109 -0.21 20.89 -0.57
C ARG A 109 -0.21 20.17 -1.89
N VAL A 110 -1.39 20.02 -2.48
CA VAL A 110 -1.50 19.54 -3.87
C VAL A 110 -1.03 20.66 -4.79
N VAL A 111 -0.05 20.37 -5.63
CA VAL A 111 0.45 21.30 -6.66
C VAL A 111 0.01 20.91 -8.07
N ALA A 112 -0.34 19.63 -8.27
CA ALA A 112 -0.91 19.16 -9.53
C ALA A 112 -1.76 17.89 -9.35
N CYS A 113 -2.72 17.72 -10.25
CA CYS A 113 -3.66 16.60 -10.27
C CYS A 113 -3.74 15.99 -11.67
N ALA A 114 -3.98 14.67 -11.74
CA ALA A 114 -4.47 14.01 -12.93
C ALA A 114 -5.48 12.94 -12.51
N HIS A 115 -6.53 12.77 -13.30
CA HIS A 115 -7.47 11.68 -13.12
C HIS A 115 -7.94 11.17 -14.48
N ALA A 116 -8.16 9.87 -14.61
CA ALA A 116 -8.65 9.29 -15.84
C ALA A 116 -9.36 7.95 -15.58
N PRO A 117 -10.33 7.58 -16.44
CA PRO A 117 -10.71 6.19 -16.56
C PRO A 117 -9.54 5.40 -17.16
N LEU A 118 -9.27 4.23 -16.61
CA LEU A 118 -8.20 3.35 -17.07
C LEU A 118 -8.75 1.94 -17.23
N VAL A 119 -8.43 1.28 -18.34
CA VAL A 119 -8.71 -0.14 -18.55
C VAL A 119 -7.40 -0.89 -18.44
N ILE A 120 -7.37 -1.89 -17.55
CA ILE A 120 -6.26 -2.83 -17.40
C ILE A 120 -6.72 -4.14 -17.99
N ASP A 121 -6.31 -4.43 -19.22
CA ASP A 121 -6.73 -5.59 -20.01
C ASP A 121 -5.59 -6.60 -20.27
N GLY A 122 -4.39 -6.31 -19.76
CA GLY A 122 -3.24 -7.17 -19.86
C GLY A 122 -2.11 -6.79 -18.89
N PRO A 123 -0.98 -7.53 -18.93
CA PRO A 123 0.18 -7.19 -18.13
C PRO A 123 0.88 -5.93 -18.66
N GLY A 124 1.31 -5.05 -17.76
CA GLY A 124 2.20 -3.93 -18.10
C GLY A 124 1.51 -2.73 -18.74
N VAL A 125 0.26 -2.44 -18.39
CA VAL A 125 -0.43 -1.24 -18.88
C VAL A 125 0.32 0.00 -18.42
N VAL A 126 0.59 0.93 -19.34
CA VAL A 126 1.31 2.16 -19.05
C VAL A 126 0.33 3.34 -19.04
N TRP A 127 0.28 4.07 -17.93
CA TRP A 127 -0.44 5.33 -17.83
C TRP A 127 0.54 6.50 -17.67
N ARG A 128 0.37 7.52 -18.51
CA ARG A 128 1.13 8.77 -18.45
C ARG A 128 0.20 9.90 -18.02
N PRO A 129 0.10 10.23 -16.72
CA PRO A 129 -0.76 11.31 -16.26
C PRO A 129 -0.39 12.65 -16.90
N GLU A 130 -1.38 13.30 -17.51
CA GLU A 130 -1.32 14.71 -17.86
C GLU A 130 -1.65 15.53 -16.62
N LEU A 131 -0.61 15.82 -15.82
CA LEU A 131 -0.76 16.55 -14.57
C LEU A 131 -1.05 18.02 -14.84
N THR A 132 -2.20 18.49 -14.37
CA THR A 132 -2.61 19.89 -14.44
C THR A 132 -2.28 20.58 -13.12
N PRO A 133 -1.66 21.77 -13.12
CA PRO A 133 -1.45 22.54 -11.90
C PRO A 133 -2.75 22.76 -11.14
N SER A 134 -2.72 22.59 -9.82
CA SER A 134 -3.88 22.80 -8.96
C SER A 134 -3.51 23.68 -7.78
N THR A 135 -4.45 24.53 -7.36
CA THR A 135 -4.38 25.33 -6.14
C THR A 135 -5.39 24.87 -5.08
N GLY A 136 -6.09 23.76 -5.32
CA GLY A 136 -7.16 23.23 -4.49
C GLY A 136 -7.23 21.70 -4.47
N PRO A 137 -8.30 21.10 -3.92
CA PRO A 137 -8.47 19.65 -3.90
C PRO A 137 -8.61 19.08 -5.32
N CYS A 138 -8.06 17.88 -5.50
CA CYS A 138 -8.48 16.93 -6.53
C CYS A 138 -9.55 16.00 -5.92
#